data_AF-A0A0J8RFD2-F1
#
_entry.id   AF-A0A0J8RFD2-F1
#
_cell.length_a   1.000
_cell.length_b   1.000
_cell.length_c   1.000
_cell.angle_alpha   90.00
_cell.angle_beta   90.00
_cell.angle_gamma   90.00
#
_symmetry.space_group_name_H-M   'P 1'
#
loop_
_entity.id
_entity.type
_entity.pdbx_description
1 polymer ?
#
loop_
_entity_poly.entity_id
_entity_poly.type
_entity_poly.pdbx_seq_one_letter_code
_entity_poly.pdbx_strand_id
1 'polypeptide(L)'
;MAQAKKAMSLDGSASDQSSIQALANKAPCPNDQESKRANGIVIEYLLQTAPEFRELTDLRQKVSNTSEQQSRVGWSNPAGDLFFQKQRQTADNADGQTVLHFYDMMKKIGRELHLSTDAFRISGDIWRGRILDMCMAPGGFLAEHSISHKSTLMLRIFCRGSLDPREVFDLVICDGQVLRTHDRAAYREEREARRLTLTQLALGVEHVRHGGTIVALLHKIEAWDTVSLLYTFSKFSSVQVFKPQKFHAKRSSFYMVATNIQSQHDEAILAIRKWKTLWRLATFGTDEQYGNAVDESETGVEAVLEKFGLELHPFGNLAEQEGFKSGSSNRKSSDDRHSNNR
;
A
#
# COMPACT_ATOMS: atom_id res chain seq x y z
N MET A 1 -3.61 43.90 -4.78
CA MET A 1 -2.72 44.40 -5.85
C MET A 1 -1.54 45.10 -5.21
N ALA A 2 -0.35 44.93 -5.80
CA ALA A 2 0.89 45.64 -5.51
C ALA A 2 1.54 45.41 -4.12
N GLN A 3 2.20 44.25 -3.97
CA GLN A 3 3.57 44.13 -3.43
C GLN A 3 3.95 42.64 -3.33
N ALA A 4 4.21 42.02 -4.49
CA ALA A 4 4.93 40.74 -4.62
C ALA A 4 5.38 40.53 -6.09
N LYS A 5 5.95 41.58 -6.69
CA LYS A 5 6.52 41.55 -8.04
C LYS A 5 7.85 42.31 -8.03
N LYS A 6 8.88 41.72 -7.42
CA LYS A 6 10.27 42.09 -7.70
C LYS A 6 11.24 41.01 -7.22
N ALA A 7 11.39 39.95 -8.01
CA ALA A 7 12.62 39.16 -8.12
C ALA A 7 12.45 38.08 -9.20
N MET A 8 12.42 38.52 -10.47
CA MET A 8 12.79 37.67 -11.60
C MET A 8 13.85 38.45 -12.38
N SER A 9 15.10 38.03 -12.22
CA SER A 9 16.18 38.25 -13.18
C SER A 9 17.30 37.26 -12.85
N LEU A 10 17.27 36.15 -13.59
CA LEU A 10 18.36 35.30 -14.06
C LEU A 10 19.77 35.58 -13.49
N ASP A 11 20.33 34.59 -12.82
CA ASP A 11 21.63 34.04 -13.22
C ASP A 11 21.66 32.55 -12.88
N GLY A 12 21.60 31.72 -13.91
CA GLY A 12 21.80 30.29 -13.83
C GLY A 12 23.10 29.95 -14.53
N SER A 13 24.05 29.32 -13.82
CA SER A 13 24.98 28.35 -14.40
C SER A 13 25.92 27.80 -13.33
N ALA A 14 26.15 26.48 -13.40
CA ALA A 14 27.24 25.70 -12.80
C ALA A 14 27.06 25.00 -11.42
N SER A 15 26.11 25.35 -10.54
CA SER A 15 25.96 24.66 -9.23
C SER A 15 24.93 23.52 -9.16
N ASP A 16 23.99 23.45 -10.10
CA ASP A 16 22.90 22.44 -10.07
C ASP A 16 23.32 21.08 -10.63
N GLN A 17 24.28 21.04 -11.57
CA GLN A 17 24.72 19.77 -12.15
C GLN A 17 25.58 18.95 -11.17
N SER A 18 26.35 19.59 -10.27
CA SER A 18 27.13 18.87 -9.25
C SER A 18 26.24 18.22 -8.18
N SER A 19 25.11 18.85 -7.86
CA SER A 19 24.13 18.37 -6.88
C SER A 19 23.33 17.17 -7.41
N ILE A 20 22.96 17.20 -8.70
CA ILE A 20 22.31 16.08 -9.39
C ILE A 20 23.28 14.90 -9.58
N GLN A 21 24.55 15.17 -9.89
CA GLN A 21 25.58 14.12 -10.00
C GLN A 21 25.93 13.51 -8.62
N ALA A 22 25.88 14.29 -7.54
CA ALA A 22 26.13 13.81 -6.18
C ALA A 22 25.00 12.91 -5.65
N LEU A 23 23.75 13.17 -6.03
CA LEU A 23 22.59 12.30 -5.74
C LEU A 23 22.65 10.99 -6.53
N ALA A 24 23.17 11.01 -7.77
CA ALA A 24 23.36 9.82 -8.60
C ALA A 24 24.53 8.92 -8.15
N ASN A 25 25.49 9.47 -7.39
CA ASN A 25 26.69 8.78 -6.91
C ASN A 25 26.59 8.31 -5.43
N LYS A 26 25.46 8.52 -4.75
CA LYS A 26 25.28 8.05 -3.37
C LYS A 26 25.13 6.51 -3.40
N ALA A 27 26.06 5.81 -2.75
CA ALA A 27 25.99 4.35 -2.63
C ALA A 27 24.61 3.96 -2.07
N PRO A 28 23.95 2.92 -2.61
CA PRO A 28 22.68 2.43 -2.06
C PRO A 28 22.82 2.18 -0.57
N CYS A 29 21.79 2.51 0.22
CA CYS A 29 21.83 2.13 1.63
C CYS A 29 21.93 0.59 1.73
N PRO A 30 22.73 0.02 2.63
CA PRO A 30 22.96 -1.43 2.70
C PRO A 30 21.66 -2.26 2.74
N ASN A 31 20.64 -1.75 3.44
CA ASN A 31 19.29 -2.34 3.53
C ASN A 31 18.59 -2.48 2.16
N ASP A 32 18.81 -1.55 1.22
CA ASP A 32 18.25 -1.68 -0.13
C ASP A 32 18.81 -2.91 -0.86
N GLN A 33 20.02 -3.34 -0.53
CA GLN A 33 20.68 -4.45 -1.21
C GLN A 33 20.17 -5.81 -0.71
N GLU A 34 20.00 -5.97 0.60
CA GLU A 34 19.39 -7.18 1.17
C GLU A 34 17.91 -7.30 0.76
N SER A 35 17.14 -6.21 0.87
CA SER A 35 15.76 -6.17 0.39
C SER A 35 15.66 -6.50 -1.11
N LYS A 36 16.58 -6.02 -1.95
CA LYS A 36 16.65 -6.38 -3.38
C LYS A 36 16.96 -7.85 -3.59
N ARG A 37 17.90 -8.42 -2.84
CA ARG A 37 18.23 -9.85 -2.89
C ARG A 37 17.00 -10.69 -2.51
N ALA A 38 16.37 -10.38 -1.38
CA ALA A 38 15.18 -11.08 -0.90
C ALA A 38 14.02 -10.97 -1.90
N ASN A 39 13.79 -9.79 -2.48
CA ASN A 39 12.82 -9.62 -3.57
C ASN A 39 13.12 -10.57 -4.75
N GLY A 40 14.39 -10.68 -5.16
CA GLY A 40 14.79 -11.59 -6.24
C GLY A 40 14.43 -13.04 -5.93
N ILE A 41 14.69 -13.50 -4.71
CA ILE A 41 14.40 -14.86 -4.26
C ILE A 41 12.88 -15.12 -4.20
N VAL A 42 12.10 -14.17 -3.67
CA VAL A 42 10.63 -14.27 -3.65
C VAL A 42 10.06 -14.32 -5.07
N ILE A 43 10.54 -13.47 -5.98
CA ILE A 43 10.11 -13.44 -7.37
C ILE A 43 10.43 -14.78 -8.06
N GLU A 44 11.65 -15.29 -7.89
CA GLU A 44 12.05 -16.57 -8.46
C GLU A 44 11.16 -17.71 -7.95
N TYR A 45 10.90 -17.75 -6.63
CA TYR A 45 9.98 -18.71 -6.03
C TYR A 45 8.60 -18.63 -6.66
N LEU A 46 7.97 -17.45 -6.70
CA LEU A 46 6.64 -17.26 -7.27
C LEU A 46 6.58 -17.61 -8.76
N LEU A 47 7.64 -17.33 -9.53
CA LEU A 47 7.72 -17.73 -10.93
C LEU A 47 7.76 -19.25 -11.08
N GLN A 48 8.44 -19.97 -10.18
CA GLN A 48 8.51 -21.42 -10.25
C GLN A 48 7.20 -22.09 -9.80
N THR A 49 6.53 -21.52 -8.79
CA THR A 49 5.47 -22.23 -8.07
C THR A 49 4.05 -21.70 -8.37
N ALA A 50 3.89 -20.44 -8.77
CA ALA A 50 2.59 -19.81 -9.04
C ALA A 50 2.38 -19.55 -10.56
N PRO A 51 1.56 -20.37 -11.26
CA PRO A 51 1.35 -20.21 -12.71
C PRO A 51 0.70 -18.87 -13.08
N GLU A 52 -0.18 -18.33 -12.26
CA GLU A 52 -0.83 -17.04 -12.49
C GLU A 52 0.15 -15.87 -12.37
N PHE A 53 1.08 -15.94 -11.42
CA PHE A 53 2.15 -14.93 -11.27
C PHE A 53 3.10 -14.96 -12.47
N ARG A 54 3.39 -16.14 -13.02
CA ARG A 54 4.12 -16.30 -14.29
C ARG A 54 3.38 -15.62 -15.44
N GLU A 55 2.10 -15.96 -15.63
CA GLU A 55 1.29 -15.36 -16.69
C GLU A 55 1.25 -13.84 -16.58
N LEU A 56 1.09 -13.31 -15.36
CA LEU A 56 1.12 -11.86 -15.16
C LEU A 56 2.49 -11.28 -15.45
N THR A 57 3.57 -11.92 -15.02
CA THR A 57 4.94 -11.44 -15.30
C THR A 57 5.20 -11.39 -16.81
N ASP A 58 4.78 -12.42 -17.56
CA ASP A 58 4.86 -12.43 -19.02
C ASP A 58 4.05 -11.28 -19.62
N LEU A 59 2.83 -11.03 -19.12
CA LEU A 59 2.00 -9.90 -19.54
C LEU A 59 2.65 -8.55 -19.22
N ARG A 60 3.34 -8.42 -18.08
CA ARG A 60 4.08 -7.21 -17.70
C ARG A 60 5.29 -6.97 -18.60
N GLN A 61 5.93 -8.04 -19.05
CA GLN A 61 7.15 -8.02 -19.88
C GLN A 61 6.89 -7.98 -21.38
N LYS A 62 5.69 -8.33 -21.86
CA LYS A 62 5.33 -8.23 -23.30
C LYS A 62 5.59 -6.82 -23.83
N VAL A 63 6.70 -6.66 -24.53
CA VAL A 63 7.01 -5.59 -25.47
C VAL A 63 6.79 -6.21 -26.85
N SER A 64 5.72 -5.82 -27.56
CA SER A 64 5.46 -6.41 -28.87
C SER A 64 6.48 -5.92 -29.91
N ASN A 65 7.36 -6.81 -30.36
CA ASN A 65 8.18 -6.64 -31.56
C ASN A 65 7.45 -7.14 -32.82
N THR A 66 6.18 -6.76 -33.00
CA THR A 66 5.43 -7.06 -34.22
C THR A 66 4.69 -5.82 -34.69
N SER A 67 5.18 -5.29 -35.81
CA SER A 67 4.44 -4.36 -36.67
C SER A 67 3.09 -4.98 -37.03
N GLU A 68 2.00 -4.26 -36.79
CA GLU A 68 0.61 -4.49 -37.24
C GLU A 68 -0.47 -4.99 -36.26
N GLN A 69 -0.25 -5.05 -34.94
CA GLN A 69 -1.40 -5.11 -34.03
C GLN A 69 -1.14 -4.28 -32.76
N GLN A 70 -1.85 -3.15 -32.67
CA GLN A 70 -2.03 -2.26 -31.50
C GLN A 70 -1.16 -2.62 -30.28
N SER A 71 -0.04 -1.92 -30.14
CA SER A 71 0.98 -2.06 -29.10
C SER A 71 0.38 -2.37 -27.72
N ARG A 72 0.44 -3.63 -27.28
CA ARG A 72 0.33 -3.97 -25.87
C ARG A 72 1.70 -3.74 -25.27
N VAL A 73 2.04 -2.47 -25.03
CA VAL A 73 3.22 -2.15 -24.23
C VAL A 73 2.90 -2.64 -22.82
N GLY A 74 3.73 -3.52 -22.28
CA GLY A 74 3.69 -3.93 -20.89
C GLY A 74 3.85 -2.74 -19.92
N TRP A 75 4.34 -2.98 -18.72
CA TRP A 75 4.42 -1.91 -17.70
C TRP A 75 5.42 -0.79 -18.04
N SER A 76 6.29 -0.99 -19.04
CA SER A 76 7.18 0.04 -19.58
C SER A 76 6.45 0.99 -20.54
N ASN A 77 5.43 1.70 -20.03
CA ASN A 77 4.59 2.61 -20.82
C ASN A 77 4.60 4.03 -20.21
N PRO A 78 5.38 4.98 -20.79
CA PRO A 78 5.44 6.37 -20.31
C PRO A 78 4.07 7.07 -20.26
N ALA A 79 3.13 6.68 -21.13
CA ALA A 79 1.77 7.21 -21.09
C ALA A 79 1.01 6.75 -19.84
N GLY A 80 1.26 5.51 -19.39
CA GLY A 80 0.76 4.99 -18.12
C GLY A 80 1.34 5.73 -16.92
N ASP A 81 2.64 6.03 -16.94
CA ASP A 81 3.29 6.81 -15.89
C ASP A 81 2.68 8.21 -15.77
N LEU A 82 2.50 8.90 -16.90
CA LEU A 82 1.85 10.20 -16.96
C LEU A 82 0.39 10.14 -16.48
N PHE A 83 -0.34 9.10 -16.86
CA PHE A 83 -1.72 8.88 -16.41
C PHE A 83 -1.80 8.77 -14.88
N PHE A 84 -0.96 7.94 -14.26
CA PHE A 84 -0.92 7.82 -12.80
C PHE A 84 -0.34 9.06 -12.12
N GLN A 85 0.57 9.79 -12.75
CA GLN A 85 1.08 11.07 -12.24
C GLN A 85 -0.03 12.11 -12.15
N LYS A 86 -0.86 12.25 -13.19
CA LYS A 86 -2.03 13.14 -13.19
C LYS A 86 -3.03 12.74 -12.10
N GLN A 87 -3.35 11.45 -11.97
CA GLN A 87 -4.23 10.98 -10.87
C GLN A 87 -3.70 11.36 -9.49
N ARG A 88 -2.38 11.21 -9.26
CA ARG A 88 -1.75 11.60 -8.00
C ARG A 88 -1.84 13.11 -7.77
N GLN A 89 -1.55 13.93 -8.78
CA GLN A 89 -1.69 15.38 -8.68
C GLN A 89 -3.13 15.81 -8.38
N THR A 90 -4.12 15.19 -9.02
CA THR A 90 -5.54 15.45 -8.73
C THR A 90 -5.91 15.03 -7.30
N ALA A 91 -5.37 13.91 -6.81
CA ALA A 91 -5.59 13.47 -5.43
C ALA A 91 -4.98 14.43 -4.40
N ASP A 92 -3.75 14.86 -4.64
CA ASP A 92 -3.01 15.78 -3.75
C ASP A 92 -3.60 17.21 -3.77
N ASN A 93 -4.39 17.57 -4.79
CA ASN A 93 -4.98 18.91 -4.98
C ASN A 93 -6.49 18.86 -5.19
N ALA A 94 -7.17 17.94 -4.50
CA ALA A 94 -8.60 17.67 -4.69
C ALA A 94 -9.49 18.87 -4.31
N ASP A 95 -10.42 19.23 -5.20
CA ASP A 95 -11.51 20.17 -4.90
C ASP A 95 -12.71 19.46 -4.24
N GLY A 96 -13.75 20.20 -3.87
CA GLY A 96 -14.92 19.64 -3.18
C GLY A 96 -15.62 18.51 -3.95
N GLN A 97 -15.70 18.59 -5.27
CA GLN A 97 -16.29 17.51 -6.09
C GLN A 97 -15.39 16.28 -6.14
N THR A 98 -14.08 16.50 -6.27
CA THR A 98 -13.06 15.45 -6.29
C THR A 98 -13.02 14.71 -4.96
N VAL A 99 -13.14 15.42 -3.83
CA VAL A 99 -13.25 14.82 -2.49
C VAL A 99 -14.50 13.94 -2.38
N LEU A 100 -15.66 14.40 -2.86
CA LEU A 100 -16.89 13.60 -2.87
C LEU A 100 -16.76 12.36 -3.75
N HIS A 101 -16.09 12.47 -4.89
CA HIS A 101 -15.79 11.33 -5.76
C HIS A 101 -14.92 10.29 -5.05
N PHE A 102 -13.83 10.72 -4.40
CA PHE A 102 -12.98 9.81 -3.64
C PHE A 102 -13.71 9.19 -2.45
N TYR A 103 -14.57 9.95 -1.76
CA TYR A 103 -15.40 9.40 -0.69
C TYR A 103 -16.31 8.27 -1.19
N ASP A 104 -17.03 8.47 -2.30
CA ASP A 104 -17.90 7.43 -2.90
C ASP A 104 -17.09 6.22 -3.41
N MET A 105 -15.91 6.47 -4.00
CA MET A 105 -14.98 5.41 -4.40
C MET A 105 -14.55 4.56 -3.18
N MET A 106 -14.12 5.20 -2.09
CA MET A 106 -13.69 4.50 -0.88
C MET A 106 -14.83 3.75 -0.20
N LYS A 107 -16.06 4.28 -0.22
CA LYS A 107 -17.26 3.55 0.23
C LYS A 107 -17.48 2.25 -0.56
N LYS A 108 -17.37 2.32 -1.88
CA LYS A 108 -17.53 1.14 -2.75
C LYS A 108 -16.45 0.10 -2.49
N ILE A 109 -15.20 0.53 -2.36
CA ILE A 109 -14.09 -0.36 -1.97
C ILE A 109 -14.35 -0.99 -0.60
N GLY A 110 -14.76 -0.19 0.39
CA GLY A 110 -15.07 -0.68 1.74
C GLY A 110 -16.18 -1.72 1.75
N ARG A 111 -17.24 -1.51 0.95
CA ARG A 111 -18.33 -2.47 0.79
C ARG A 111 -17.87 -3.76 0.12
N GLU A 112 -17.09 -3.68 -0.96
CA GLU A 112 -16.52 -4.86 -1.61
C GLU A 112 -15.62 -5.65 -0.63
N LEU A 113 -14.73 -4.95 0.09
CA LEU A 113 -13.85 -5.52 1.11
C LEU A 113 -14.66 -6.27 2.18
N HIS A 114 -15.67 -5.62 2.76
CA HIS A 114 -16.49 -6.22 3.81
C HIS A 114 -17.27 -7.44 3.32
N LEU A 115 -17.91 -7.36 2.15
CA LEU A 115 -18.66 -8.49 1.61
C LEU A 115 -17.78 -9.71 1.29
N SER A 116 -16.52 -9.48 0.95
CA SER A 116 -15.60 -10.53 0.52
C SER A 116 -14.85 -11.17 1.69
N THR A 117 -14.56 -10.40 2.74
CA THR A 117 -13.63 -10.80 3.82
C THR A 117 -14.24 -10.70 5.21
N ASP A 118 -15.44 -10.13 5.33
CA ASP A 118 -16.08 -9.84 6.61
C ASP A 118 -15.27 -8.89 7.51
N ALA A 119 -14.33 -8.11 6.92
CA ALA A 119 -13.36 -7.26 7.62
C ALA A 119 -13.96 -6.30 8.67
N PHE A 120 -15.19 -5.83 8.47
CA PHE A 120 -15.85 -4.87 9.35
C PHE A 120 -16.79 -5.51 10.37
N ARG A 121 -16.79 -6.85 10.50
CA ARG A 121 -17.55 -7.53 11.56
C ARG A 121 -16.97 -7.18 12.93
N ILE A 122 -17.74 -6.45 13.72
CA ILE A 122 -17.42 -6.13 15.11
C ILE A 122 -18.20 -7.09 16.02
N SER A 123 -17.47 -7.86 16.83
CA SER A 123 -18.08 -8.79 17.78
C SER A 123 -18.58 -8.05 19.04
N GLY A 124 -19.89 -8.08 19.30
CA GLY A 124 -20.50 -7.53 20.51
C GLY A 124 -21.68 -6.61 20.23
N ASP A 125 -21.96 -5.71 21.19
CA ASP A 125 -22.99 -4.67 21.02
C ASP A 125 -22.59 -3.73 19.90
N ILE A 126 -23.26 -3.86 18.75
CA ILE A 126 -23.00 -3.14 17.50
C ILE A 126 -22.96 -1.63 17.75
N TRP A 127 -23.72 -1.14 18.74
CA TRP A 127 -23.79 0.28 19.09
C TRP A 127 -22.56 0.81 19.84
N ARG A 128 -21.64 -0.06 20.28
CA ARG A 128 -20.43 0.29 21.05
C ARG A 128 -19.12 -0.06 20.34
N GLY A 129 -19.17 -0.53 19.10
CA GLY A 129 -17.97 -0.85 18.32
C GLY A 129 -16.99 0.33 18.25
N ARG A 130 -15.72 0.07 18.54
CA ARG A 130 -14.65 1.08 18.49
C ARG A 130 -13.75 0.83 17.30
N ILE A 131 -13.60 1.85 16.45
CA ILE A 131 -12.78 1.80 15.24
C ILE A 131 -11.65 2.82 15.37
N LEU A 132 -10.42 2.38 15.16
CA LEU A 132 -9.25 3.25 15.01
C LEU A 132 -8.93 3.38 13.52
N ASP A 133 -9.18 4.57 12.98
CA ASP A 133 -8.80 4.89 11.61
C ASP A 133 -7.57 5.81 11.63
N MET A 134 -6.43 5.26 11.22
CA MET A 134 -5.17 6.01 11.13
C MET A 134 -4.99 6.69 9.78
N CYS A 135 -6.01 6.69 8.92
CA CYS A 135 -5.93 7.30 7.61
C CYS A 135 -6.26 8.79 7.67
N MET A 136 -5.58 9.57 6.83
CA MET A 136 -5.94 10.97 6.60
C MET A 136 -6.90 11.04 5.40
N ALA A 137 -8.13 11.50 5.67
CA ALA A 137 -9.31 11.81 4.85
C ALA A 137 -9.32 11.55 3.30
N PRO A 138 -10.49 11.16 2.74
CA PRO A 138 -11.83 11.42 3.28
C PRO A 138 -12.53 10.15 3.77
N GLY A 139 -12.14 9.57 4.90
CA GLY A 139 -12.96 8.76 5.83
C GLY A 139 -14.00 7.76 5.27
N GLY A 140 -13.87 7.31 4.02
CA GLY A 140 -14.94 6.61 3.30
C GLY A 140 -15.19 5.20 3.82
N PHE A 141 -14.19 4.59 4.44
CA PHE A 141 -14.34 3.31 5.14
C PHE A 141 -15.29 3.39 6.35
N LEU A 142 -15.34 4.54 7.02
CA LEU A 142 -16.16 4.74 8.22
C LEU A 142 -17.65 4.97 7.91
N ALA A 143 -18.01 5.19 6.64
CA ALA A 143 -19.38 5.55 6.24
C ALA A 143 -20.32 4.34 6.07
N GLU A 144 -19.81 3.11 6.07
CA GLU A 144 -20.60 1.91 5.78
C GLU A 144 -21.36 1.37 7.01
N HIS A 145 -21.18 1.96 8.20
CA HIS A 145 -21.78 1.46 9.44
C HIS A 145 -22.57 2.53 10.20
N SER A 146 -23.78 2.21 10.67
CA SER A 146 -24.59 3.05 11.58
C SER A 146 -24.21 2.85 13.05
N ILE A 147 -22.91 2.93 13.37
CA ILE A 147 -22.39 2.72 14.72
C ILE A 147 -22.23 4.06 15.46
N SER A 148 -22.35 4.09 16.78
CA SER A 148 -21.99 5.27 17.58
C SER A 148 -20.45 5.42 17.59
N HIS A 149 -19.93 6.24 16.68
CA HIS A 149 -18.49 6.33 16.42
C HIS A 149 -17.77 7.19 17.48
N LYS A 150 -16.83 6.58 18.20
CA LYS A 150 -15.65 7.31 18.72
C LYS A 150 -14.49 7.07 17.75
N SER A 151 -14.51 7.77 16.63
CA SER A 151 -13.36 7.80 15.72
C SER A 151 -12.23 8.59 16.38
N THR A 152 -11.15 7.92 16.78
CA THR A 152 -9.92 8.61 17.17
C THR A 152 -9.07 8.76 15.92
N LEU A 153 -9.25 9.89 15.23
CA LEU A 153 -8.44 10.28 14.07
C LEU A 153 -6.95 10.37 14.47
N MET A 154 -6.04 10.05 13.55
CA MET A 154 -4.59 10.29 13.65
C MET A 154 -4.24 11.70 14.18
N LEU A 155 -5.09 12.70 13.94
CA LEU A 155 -4.99 14.06 14.48
C LEU A 155 -4.98 14.09 16.03
N ARG A 156 -5.73 13.21 16.73
CA ARG A 156 -5.71 13.12 18.19
C ARG A 156 -4.39 12.54 18.71
N ILE A 157 -3.75 11.63 17.97
CA ILE A 157 -2.44 11.07 18.34
C ILE A 157 -1.36 12.13 18.14
N PHE A 158 -1.40 12.87 17.03
CA PHE A 158 -0.47 13.97 16.76
C PHE A 158 -0.63 15.15 17.75
N CYS A 159 -1.85 15.46 18.18
CA CYS A 159 -2.11 16.57 19.11
C CYS A 159 -2.00 16.21 20.61
N ARG A 160 -2.21 14.95 21.02
CA ARG A 160 -2.12 14.52 22.44
C ARG A 160 -0.85 13.75 22.79
N GLY A 161 -0.06 13.32 21.80
CA GLY A 161 1.22 12.63 22.02
C GLY A 161 1.14 11.14 22.32
N SER A 162 -0.04 10.56 22.59
CA SER A 162 -0.27 9.10 22.68
C SER A 162 -1.77 8.78 22.77
N LEU A 163 -2.15 7.54 22.41
CA LEU A 163 -3.41 6.93 22.86
C LEU A 163 -3.27 6.53 24.34
N ASP A 164 -4.41 6.44 25.05
CA ASP A 164 -4.41 5.86 26.41
C ASP A 164 -4.09 4.36 26.29
N PRO A 165 -3.12 3.82 27.05
CA PRO A 165 -2.77 2.39 26.99
C PRO A 165 -3.93 1.43 27.28
N ARG A 166 -5.03 1.91 27.85
CA ARG A 166 -6.26 1.13 28.12
C ARG A 166 -7.27 1.20 26.97
N GLU A 167 -7.09 2.10 26.01
CA GLU A 167 -7.94 2.16 24.83
C GLU A 167 -7.63 0.99 23.91
N VAL A 168 -8.67 0.22 23.56
CA VAL A 168 -8.57 -0.87 22.59
C VAL A 168 -9.69 -0.74 21.57
N PHE A 169 -9.47 -1.21 20.35
CA PHE A 169 -10.37 -1.05 19.21
C PHE A 169 -10.71 -2.42 18.62
N ASP A 170 -11.96 -2.58 18.18
CA ASP A 170 -12.43 -3.81 17.57
C ASP A 170 -11.94 -3.93 16.12
N LEU A 171 -11.77 -2.79 15.45
CA LEU A 171 -11.22 -2.66 14.10
C LEU A 171 -10.17 -1.55 14.05
N VAL A 172 -9.04 -1.82 13.40
CA VAL A 172 -8.04 -0.81 13.08
C VAL A 172 -7.80 -0.77 11.57
N ILE A 173 -7.70 0.42 11.01
CA ILE A 173 -7.41 0.64 9.59
C ILE A 173 -6.07 1.36 9.45
N CYS A 174 -5.15 0.72 8.72
CA CYS A 174 -3.79 1.14 8.42
C CYS A 174 -3.64 1.44 6.91
N ASP A 175 -4.21 2.55 6.45
CA ASP A 175 -4.13 3.01 5.05
C ASP A 175 -3.55 4.44 4.96
N GLY A 176 -2.77 4.84 5.97
CA GLY A 176 -1.99 6.06 5.96
C GLY A 176 -0.89 5.99 4.91
N GLN A 177 -0.89 6.95 3.99
CA GLN A 177 0.11 7.09 2.93
C GLN A 177 0.77 8.45 3.00
N VAL A 178 2.03 8.49 2.58
CA VAL A 178 2.84 9.69 2.56
C VAL A 178 2.53 10.50 1.29
N LEU A 179 2.07 11.75 1.44
CA LEU A 179 1.79 12.65 0.31
C LEU A 179 3.09 13.04 -0.41
N ARG A 180 3.06 13.13 -1.73
CA ARG A 180 4.26 13.41 -2.54
C ARG A 180 4.59 14.89 -2.64
N THR A 181 3.63 15.76 -2.34
CA THR A 181 3.72 17.22 -2.43
C THR A 181 4.13 17.90 -1.11
N HIS A 182 4.24 17.15 -0.01
CA HIS A 182 4.63 17.70 1.29
C HIS A 182 6.13 17.99 1.34
N ASP A 183 6.48 19.24 1.61
CA ASP A 183 7.84 19.67 1.89
C ASP A 183 8.38 18.98 3.16
N ARG A 184 9.63 18.51 3.09
CA ARG A 184 10.27 17.74 4.16
C ARG A 184 11.68 18.19 4.40
N ALA A 185 12.07 18.15 5.66
CA ALA A 185 13.46 18.21 6.01
C ALA A 185 14.20 16.98 5.47
N ALA A 186 15.33 17.20 4.79
CA ALA A 186 16.12 16.18 4.11
C ALA A 186 16.46 14.97 5.00
N TYR A 187 16.69 15.19 6.30
CA TYR A 187 17.07 14.12 7.24
C TYR A 187 15.98 13.05 7.47
N ARG A 188 14.71 13.32 7.13
CA ARG A 188 13.60 12.37 7.33
C ARG A 188 12.94 11.90 6.03
N GLU A 189 13.31 12.49 4.90
CA GLU A 189 12.60 12.27 3.63
C GLU A 189 12.66 10.82 3.17
N GLU A 190 13.85 10.23 3.15
CA GLU A 190 14.11 8.85 2.69
C GLU A 190 13.37 7.79 3.57
N ARG A 191 13.11 8.11 4.84
CA ARG A 191 12.56 7.16 5.83
C ARG A 191 11.12 7.41 6.22
N GLU A 192 10.47 8.46 5.71
CA GLU A 192 9.14 8.88 6.18
C GLU A 192 8.07 7.81 5.96
N ALA A 193 8.04 7.17 4.79
CA ALA A 193 7.08 6.10 4.49
C ALA A 193 7.24 4.90 5.44
N ARG A 194 8.49 4.57 5.78
CA ARG A 194 8.82 3.51 6.72
C ARG A 194 8.38 3.88 8.13
N ARG A 195 8.68 5.11 8.60
CA ARG A 195 8.25 5.63 9.89
C ARG A 195 6.73 5.59 10.02
N LEU A 196 5.99 6.03 9.00
CA LEU A 196 4.53 5.99 8.98
C LEU A 196 4.00 4.55 9.09
N THR A 197 4.56 3.64 8.29
CA THR A 197 4.17 2.22 8.31
C THR A 197 4.41 1.59 9.68
N LEU A 198 5.61 1.77 10.25
CA LEU A 198 5.97 1.23 11.56
C LEU A 198 5.08 1.79 12.69
N THR A 199 4.74 3.08 12.63
CA THR A 199 3.79 3.68 13.58
C THR A 199 2.40 3.05 13.47
N GLN A 200 1.87 2.90 12.26
CA GLN A 200 0.55 2.30 12.03
C GLN A 200 0.51 0.85 12.53
N LEU A 201 1.54 0.06 12.24
CA LEU A 201 1.63 -1.33 12.68
C LEU A 201 1.75 -1.45 14.20
N ALA A 202 2.68 -0.69 14.81
CA ALA A 202 2.90 -0.74 16.25
C ALA A 202 1.66 -0.31 17.04
N LEU A 203 1.06 0.84 16.69
CA LEU A 203 -0.15 1.31 17.35
C LEU A 203 -1.34 0.41 17.08
N GLY A 204 -1.46 -0.09 15.85
CA GLY A 204 -2.57 -0.96 15.46
C GLY A 204 -2.58 -2.27 16.23
N VAL A 205 -1.46 -2.99 16.30
CA VAL A 205 -1.41 -4.26 17.05
C VAL A 205 -1.45 -4.04 18.57
N GLU A 206 -0.87 -2.95 19.07
CA GLU A 206 -0.90 -2.63 20.50
C GLU A 206 -2.31 -2.28 21.01
N HIS A 207 -3.13 -1.64 20.19
CA HIS A 207 -4.46 -1.16 20.57
C HIS A 207 -5.60 -1.95 19.91
N VAL A 208 -5.35 -3.00 19.13
CA VAL A 208 -6.42 -3.89 18.69
C VAL A 208 -6.82 -4.81 19.84
N ARG A 209 -8.14 -4.93 20.05
CA ARG A 209 -8.70 -5.86 21.02
C ARG A 209 -8.33 -7.29 20.64
N HIS A 210 -8.13 -8.15 21.63
CA HIS A 210 -8.01 -9.59 21.38
C HIS A 210 -9.22 -10.10 20.57
N GLY A 211 -8.94 -10.83 19.49
CA GLY A 211 -9.95 -11.30 18.54
C GLY A 211 -10.38 -10.26 17.49
N GLY A 212 -9.89 -9.03 17.57
CA GLY A 212 -10.23 -7.94 16.65
C GLY A 212 -9.58 -8.05 15.27
N THR A 213 -9.80 -7.03 14.46
CA THR A 213 -9.37 -6.99 13.05
C THR A 213 -8.46 -5.81 12.75
N ILE A 214 -7.42 -6.04 11.95
CA ILE A 214 -6.60 -5.01 11.30
C ILE A 214 -6.77 -5.12 9.79
N VAL A 215 -7.07 -3.99 9.15
CA VAL A 215 -7.03 -3.85 7.69
C VAL A 215 -5.85 -2.94 7.33
N ALA A 216 -4.93 -3.41 6.48
CA ALA A 216 -3.75 -2.64 6.10
C ALA A 216 -3.57 -2.56 4.59
N LEU A 217 -3.30 -1.37 4.04
CA LEU A 217 -2.96 -1.22 2.63
C LEU A 217 -1.50 -1.63 2.39
N LEU A 218 -1.30 -2.62 1.53
CA LEU A 218 0.00 -3.12 1.10
C LEU A 218 0.19 -2.94 -0.41
N HIS A 219 1.43 -3.08 -0.87
CA HIS A 219 1.79 -2.93 -2.27
C HIS A 219 2.73 -4.06 -2.69
N LYS A 220 2.52 -4.59 -3.90
CA LYS A 220 3.36 -5.65 -4.51
C LYS A 220 3.46 -6.88 -3.62
N ILE A 221 2.70 -7.91 -3.96
CA ILE A 221 2.67 -9.15 -3.16
C ILE A 221 4.03 -9.85 -3.13
N GLU A 222 4.86 -9.62 -4.15
CA GLU A 222 6.21 -10.13 -4.31
C GLU A 222 7.29 -9.34 -3.56
N ALA A 223 6.95 -8.19 -2.98
CA ALA A 223 7.91 -7.40 -2.22
C ALA A 223 8.21 -8.08 -0.87
N TRP A 224 9.50 -8.17 -0.52
CA TRP A 224 9.97 -8.81 0.69
C TRP A 224 9.35 -8.21 1.95
N ASP A 225 9.30 -6.89 2.07
CA ASP A 225 8.62 -6.20 3.17
C ASP A 225 7.15 -6.66 3.32
N THR A 226 6.46 -6.87 2.20
CA THR A 226 5.06 -7.31 2.16
C THR A 226 4.95 -8.79 2.59
N VAL A 227 5.79 -9.67 2.06
CA VAL A 227 5.82 -11.10 2.42
C VAL A 227 6.18 -11.28 3.90
N SER A 228 7.22 -10.59 4.36
CA SER A 228 7.68 -10.61 5.76
C SER A 228 6.59 -10.14 6.71
N LEU A 229 5.83 -9.09 6.33
CA LEU A 229 4.71 -8.61 7.11
C LEU A 229 3.54 -9.61 7.15
N LEU A 230 3.15 -10.18 6.01
CA LEU A 230 2.09 -11.20 5.95
C LEU A 230 2.44 -12.41 6.81
N TYR A 231 3.69 -12.90 6.71
CA TYR A 231 4.19 -13.98 7.55
C TYR A 231 4.22 -13.59 9.03
N THR A 232 4.62 -12.36 9.37
CA THR A 232 4.61 -11.89 10.75
C THR A 232 3.21 -11.95 11.34
N PHE A 233 2.20 -11.44 10.61
CA PHE A 233 0.81 -11.48 11.06
C PHE A 233 0.22 -12.89 11.13
N SER A 234 0.61 -13.81 10.23
CA SER A 234 0.08 -15.19 10.25
C SER A 234 0.44 -15.95 11.52
N LYS A 235 1.50 -15.54 12.21
CA LYS A 235 1.91 -16.14 13.50
C LYS A 235 0.97 -15.83 14.67
N PHE A 236 0.16 -14.79 14.60
CA PHE A 236 -0.70 -14.35 15.71
C PHE A 236 -2.10 -13.91 15.28
N SER A 237 -2.49 -14.16 14.04
CA SER A 237 -3.79 -13.80 13.48
C SER A 237 -4.14 -14.69 12.28
N SER A 238 -5.39 -14.63 11.84
CA SER A 238 -5.80 -15.23 10.57
C SER A 238 -5.69 -14.18 9.46
N VAL A 239 -4.90 -14.46 8.42
CA VAL A 239 -4.57 -13.49 7.37
C VAL A 239 -5.27 -13.84 6.07
N GLN A 240 -5.89 -12.83 5.46
CA GLN A 240 -6.42 -12.87 4.10
C GLN A 240 -5.97 -11.62 3.34
N VAL A 241 -6.01 -11.67 2.00
CA VAL A 241 -5.77 -10.49 1.17
C VAL A 241 -6.99 -10.18 0.29
N PHE A 242 -7.18 -8.90 -0.01
CA PHE A 242 -8.28 -8.41 -0.81
C PHE A 242 -7.80 -7.38 -1.85
N LYS A 243 -8.23 -7.58 -3.09
CA LYS A 243 -8.05 -6.64 -4.19
C LYS A 243 -9.40 -6.09 -4.64
N PRO A 244 -9.61 -4.77 -4.66
CA PRO A 244 -10.85 -4.25 -5.20
C PRO A 244 -10.90 -4.46 -6.72
N GLN A 245 -12.07 -4.86 -7.22
CA GLN A 245 -12.21 -5.35 -8.61
C GLN A 245 -12.28 -4.22 -9.63
N LYS A 246 -12.83 -3.07 -9.23
CA LYS A 246 -13.05 -1.94 -10.13
C LYS A 246 -12.07 -0.80 -9.88
N PHE A 247 -12.09 -0.27 -8.66
CA PHE A 247 -11.22 0.83 -8.27
C PHE A 247 -9.88 0.28 -7.80
N HIS A 248 -8.78 0.92 -8.20
CA HIS A 248 -7.42 0.45 -7.89
C HIS A 248 -7.06 -0.96 -8.40
N ALA A 249 -7.90 -1.63 -9.19
CA ALA A 249 -7.63 -2.94 -9.79
C ALA A 249 -6.32 -2.98 -10.60
N LYS A 250 -6.03 -1.89 -11.32
CA LYS A 250 -4.81 -1.73 -12.13
C LYS A 250 -3.56 -1.33 -11.32
N ARG A 251 -3.70 -1.01 -10.03
CA ARG A 251 -2.58 -0.62 -9.16
C ARG A 251 -1.97 -1.88 -8.54
N SER A 252 -0.73 -1.82 -8.06
CA SER A 252 -0.12 -2.93 -7.29
C SER A 252 -0.61 -2.99 -5.83
N SER A 253 -1.50 -2.08 -5.43
CA SER A 253 -2.02 -2.00 -4.07
C SER A 253 -3.12 -3.03 -3.81
N PHE A 254 -3.16 -3.57 -2.60
CA PHE A 254 -4.19 -4.48 -2.10
C PHE A 254 -4.29 -4.35 -0.57
N TYR A 255 -5.31 -4.93 0.04
CA TYR A 255 -5.49 -4.90 1.49
C TYR A 255 -5.12 -6.25 2.10
N MET A 256 -4.32 -6.24 3.16
CA MET A 256 -4.29 -7.34 4.12
C MET A 256 -5.46 -7.17 5.09
N VAL A 257 -6.15 -8.27 5.38
CA VAL A 257 -7.18 -8.38 6.41
C VAL A 257 -6.70 -9.42 7.42
N ALA A 258 -6.27 -8.96 8.58
CA ALA A 258 -5.85 -9.80 9.69
C ALA A 258 -6.96 -9.83 10.75
N THR A 259 -7.60 -10.99 10.93
CA THR A 259 -8.68 -11.19 11.90
C THR A 259 -8.23 -12.07 13.05
N ASN A 260 -9.05 -12.15 14.11
CA ASN A 260 -8.77 -12.96 15.29
C ASN A 260 -7.39 -12.66 15.90
N ILE A 261 -7.04 -11.38 15.98
CA ILE A 261 -5.70 -10.97 16.40
C ILE A 261 -5.47 -11.33 17.87
N GLN A 262 -4.40 -12.07 18.13
CA GLN A 262 -3.92 -12.42 19.45
C GLN A 262 -2.90 -11.39 19.92
N SER A 263 -3.34 -10.18 20.30
CA SER A 263 -2.45 -9.05 20.60
C SER A 263 -1.48 -9.27 21.77
N GLN A 264 -1.72 -10.28 22.61
CA GLN A 264 -0.85 -10.68 23.73
C GLN A 264 0.03 -11.91 23.41
N HIS A 265 -0.01 -12.42 22.19
CA HIS A 265 0.86 -13.50 21.75
C HIS A 265 2.32 -13.01 21.70
N ASP A 266 3.28 -13.88 22.04
CA ASP A 266 4.70 -13.50 22.12
C ASP A 266 5.21 -12.91 20.80
N GLU A 267 4.83 -13.50 19.66
CA GLU A 267 5.18 -12.98 18.33
C GLU A 267 4.59 -11.59 18.05
N ALA A 268 3.40 -11.27 18.56
CA ALA A 268 2.81 -9.94 18.43
C ALA A 268 3.58 -8.91 19.28
N ILE A 269 3.94 -9.28 20.51
CA ILE A 269 4.73 -8.44 21.42
C ILE A 269 6.13 -8.19 20.84
N LEU A 270 6.77 -9.23 20.28
CA LEU A 270 8.05 -9.14 19.60
C LEU A 270 7.96 -8.22 18.37
N ALA A 271 6.92 -8.37 17.55
CA ALA A 271 6.69 -7.51 16.39
C ALA A 271 6.52 -6.04 16.80
N ILE A 272 5.71 -5.73 17.82
CA ILE A 272 5.55 -4.36 18.33
C ILE A 272 6.88 -3.79 18.81
N ARG A 273 7.66 -4.54 19.59
CA ARG A 273 8.99 -4.10 20.08
C ARG A 273 9.92 -3.81 18.90
N LYS A 274 9.98 -4.72 17.92
CA LYS A 274 10.76 -4.55 16.69
C LYS A 274 10.35 -3.27 15.96
N TRP A 275 9.07 -3.06 15.71
CA TRP A 275 8.60 -1.88 14.99
C TRP A 275 8.89 -0.57 15.74
N LYS A 276 8.76 -0.54 17.07
CA LYS A 276 9.13 0.62 17.90
C LYS A 276 10.63 0.91 17.84
N THR A 277 11.49 -0.12 17.88
CA THR A 277 12.94 0.02 17.73
C THR A 277 13.31 0.54 16.35
N LEU A 278 12.78 -0.07 15.29
CA LEU A 278 13.01 0.38 13.91
C LEU A 278 12.51 1.81 13.68
N TRP A 279 11.37 2.20 14.27
CA TRP A 279 10.87 3.56 14.17
C TRP A 279 11.80 4.56 14.85
N ARG A 280 12.33 4.20 16.03
CA ARG A 280 13.29 5.03 16.78
C ARG A 280 14.56 5.21 15.97
N LEU A 281 15.12 4.14 15.42
CA LEU A 281 16.32 4.20 14.58
C LEU A 281 16.07 4.95 13.28
N ALA A 282 14.92 4.76 12.64
CA ALA A 282 14.55 5.50 11.45
C ALA A 282 14.43 7.01 11.72
N THR A 283 14.07 7.40 12.95
CA THR A 283 13.88 8.81 13.34
C THR A 283 15.16 9.46 13.87
N PHE A 284 15.96 8.73 14.64
CA PHE A 284 17.07 9.29 15.43
C PHE A 284 18.42 8.58 15.21
N GLY A 285 18.44 7.42 14.56
CA GLY A 285 19.64 6.61 14.33
C GLY A 285 20.30 6.88 12.97
N THR A 286 21.56 6.47 12.84
CA THR A 286 22.32 6.55 11.58
C THR A 286 21.82 5.55 10.52
N ASP A 287 22.27 5.68 9.27
CA ASP A 287 21.99 4.69 8.20
C ASP A 287 22.52 3.30 8.53
N GLU A 288 23.71 3.24 9.13
CA GLU A 288 24.34 1.99 9.57
C GLU A 288 23.54 1.34 10.71
N GLN A 289 23.21 2.09 11.76
CA GLN A 289 22.44 1.57 12.90
C GLN A 289 21.06 1.06 12.46
N TYR A 290 20.41 1.80 11.56
CA TYR A 290 19.12 1.40 11.02
C TYR A 290 19.25 0.15 10.13
N GLY A 291 20.25 0.10 9.25
CA GLY A 291 20.51 -1.05 8.38
C GLY A 291 20.75 -2.33 9.19
N ASN A 292 21.69 -2.30 10.13
CA ASN A 292 22.02 -3.46 10.97
C ASN A 292 20.80 -3.99 11.75
N ALA A 293 19.94 -3.09 12.25
CA ALA A 293 18.75 -3.48 12.99
C ALA A 293 17.66 -4.09 12.11
N VAL A 294 17.62 -3.77 10.81
CA VAL A 294 16.75 -4.46 9.85
C VAL A 294 17.28 -5.88 9.65
N ASP A 295 18.56 -6.02 9.27
CA ASP A 295 19.20 -7.30 8.92
C ASP A 295 19.19 -8.31 10.08
N GLU A 296 19.56 -7.89 11.30
CA GLU A 296 19.57 -8.77 12.49
C GLU A 296 18.19 -9.31 12.89
N SER A 297 17.13 -8.63 12.45
CA SER A 297 15.77 -8.87 12.93
C SER A 297 14.90 -9.67 11.96
N GLU A 298 15.42 -10.00 10.78
CA GLU A 298 14.67 -10.68 9.74
C GLU A 298 14.91 -12.18 9.77
N THR A 299 13.81 -12.94 9.79
CA THR A 299 13.89 -14.36 9.44
C THR A 299 14.30 -14.41 7.97
N GLY A 300 15.41 -15.08 7.65
CA GLY A 300 15.91 -15.16 6.28
C GLY A 300 14.81 -15.57 5.29
N VAL A 301 14.83 -14.97 4.10
CA VAL A 301 13.80 -15.14 3.07
C VAL A 301 13.54 -16.60 2.75
N GLU A 302 14.57 -17.43 2.70
CA GLU A 302 14.46 -18.86 2.44
C GLU A 302 13.64 -19.59 3.53
N ALA A 303 13.88 -19.25 4.81
CA ALA A 303 13.15 -19.85 5.93
C ALA A 303 11.69 -19.37 6.01
N VAL A 304 11.40 -18.14 5.54
CA VAL A 304 10.02 -17.67 5.41
C VAL A 304 9.31 -18.39 4.27
N LEU A 305 9.94 -18.53 3.10
CA LEU A 305 9.34 -19.23 1.96
C LEU A 305 9.10 -20.72 2.22
N GLU A 306 9.98 -21.38 2.99
CA GLU A 306 9.76 -22.77 3.43
C GLU A 306 8.47 -22.91 4.26
N LYS A 307 8.21 -21.97 5.17
CA LYS A 307 7.07 -22.03 6.10
C LYS A 307 5.77 -21.44 5.55
N PHE A 308 5.87 -20.44 4.69
CA PHE A 308 4.75 -19.58 4.29
C PHE A 308 4.58 -19.45 2.77
N GLY A 309 5.52 -19.97 1.97
CA GLY A 309 5.50 -19.79 0.52
C GLY A 309 4.24 -20.35 -0.16
N LEU A 310 3.69 -21.47 0.33
CA LEU A 310 2.45 -22.02 -0.20
C LEU A 310 1.25 -21.10 0.04
N GLU A 311 1.18 -20.42 1.19
CA GLU A 311 0.11 -19.45 1.51
C GLU A 311 0.20 -18.17 0.66
N LEU A 312 1.36 -17.87 0.05
CA LEU A 312 1.48 -16.75 -0.88
C LEU A 312 0.75 -16.96 -2.21
N HIS A 313 0.48 -18.21 -2.62
CA HIS A 313 -0.10 -18.49 -3.95
C HIS A 313 -1.54 -17.98 -4.07
N PRO A 314 -2.47 -18.29 -3.13
CA PRO A 314 -3.80 -17.71 -3.16
C PRO A 314 -3.77 -16.19 -3.07
N PHE A 315 -2.79 -15.62 -2.37
CA PHE A 315 -2.64 -14.18 -2.24
C PHE A 315 -2.20 -13.51 -3.54
N GLY A 316 -1.29 -14.14 -4.30
CA GLY A 316 -0.95 -13.70 -5.66
C GLY A 316 -2.17 -13.67 -6.57
N ASN A 317 -2.95 -14.76 -6.57
CA ASN A 317 -4.16 -14.88 -7.38
C ASN A 317 -5.20 -13.80 -7.03
N LEU A 318 -5.40 -13.52 -5.74
CA LEU A 318 -6.38 -12.54 -5.28
C LEU A 318 -5.89 -11.10 -5.42
N ALA A 319 -4.61 -10.82 -5.17
CA ALA A 319 -4.02 -9.47 -5.28
C ALA A 319 -3.94 -8.95 -6.74
N GLU A 320 -4.05 -9.87 -7.71
CA GLU A 320 -3.82 -9.60 -9.13
C GLU A 320 -5.05 -9.87 -10.03
N GLN A 321 -6.18 -10.29 -9.46
CA GLN A 321 -7.41 -10.56 -10.22
C GLN A 321 -8.11 -9.28 -10.75
N GLU A 322 -8.58 -9.39 -12.00
CA GLU A 322 -9.59 -8.53 -12.68
C GLU A 322 -9.13 -7.12 -13.17
N GLY A 323 -7.89 -6.99 -13.66
CA GLY A 323 -7.51 -5.89 -14.55
C GLY A 323 -7.70 -6.17 -16.05
N PHE A 324 -7.98 -7.42 -16.44
CA PHE A 324 -7.65 -7.91 -17.79
C PHE A 324 -8.81 -8.54 -18.58
N LYS A 325 -9.91 -8.98 -17.94
CA LYS A 325 -11.03 -9.63 -18.66
C LYS A 325 -11.94 -8.66 -19.42
N SER A 326 -11.85 -7.34 -19.18
CA SER A 326 -12.75 -6.36 -19.81
C SER A 326 -12.36 -5.95 -21.24
N GLY A 327 -11.43 -6.64 -21.91
CA GLY A 327 -10.95 -6.32 -23.26
C GLY A 327 -11.56 -7.14 -24.40
N SER A 328 -12.38 -8.14 -24.11
CA SER A 328 -12.78 -9.16 -25.10
C SER A 328 -14.29 -9.38 -25.17
N SER A 329 -15.08 -8.34 -25.36
CA SER A 329 -16.43 -8.46 -25.94
C SER A 329 -17.01 -7.09 -26.30
N ASN A 330 -16.58 -6.53 -27.43
CA ASN A 330 -17.40 -5.60 -28.21
C ASN A 330 -16.89 -5.57 -29.66
N ARG A 331 -17.13 -6.66 -30.39
CA ARG A 331 -17.28 -6.56 -31.85
C ARG A 331 -18.77 -6.38 -32.11
N LYS A 332 -19.19 -5.12 -32.25
CA LYS A 332 -20.38 -4.81 -33.03
C LYS A 332 -20.09 -5.28 -34.45
N SER A 333 -20.83 -6.29 -34.93
CA SER A 333 -20.91 -6.57 -36.35
C SER A 333 -21.73 -5.44 -36.99
N SER A 334 -21.05 -4.51 -37.63
CA SER A 334 -21.64 -3.59 -38.60
C SER A 334 -20.80 -3.70 -39.84
N ASP A 335 -21.30 -4.51 -40.77
CA ASP A 335 -21.04 -4.54 -42.21
C ASP A 335 -21.95 -5.65 -42.77
N ASP A 336 -22.67 -5.52 -43.87
CA ASP A 336 -22.93 -4.38 -44.73
C ASP A 336 -24.02 -4.82 -45.73
N ARG A 337 -24.49 -3.87 -46.56
CA ARG A 337 -25.28 -3.99 -47.80
C ARG A 337 -26.80 -3.89 -47.65
N HIS A 338 -27.35 -2.70 -47.87
CA HIS A 338 -27.69 -2.12 -49.18
C HIS A 338 -28.82 -2.82 -49.94
N SER A 339 -29.84 -1.99 -50.16
CA SER A 339 -30.60 -1.82 -51.40
C SER A 339 -31.86 -2.66 -51.64
N ASN A 340 -32.92 -1.87 -51.87
CA ASN A 340 -33.98 -2.01 -52.86
C ASN A 340 -35.37 -2.49 -52.43
N ASN A 341 -36.29 -1.52 -52.53
CA ASN A 341 -37.61 -1.60 -53.16
C ASN A 341 -38.57 -2.69 -52.67
N ARG A 342 -39.55 -2.31 -51.85
CA ARG A 342 -40.87 -1.85 -52.31
C ARG A 342 -41.71 -1.34 -51.15
#